data_AF-A0A2M7GVW0-F1
#
_entry.id   AF-A0A2M7GVW0-F1
#
_cell.length_a   1.000
_cell.length_b   1.000
_cell.length_c   1.000
_cell.angle_alpha   90.00
_cell.angle_beta   90.00
_cell.angle_gamma   90.00
#
_symmetry.space_group_name_H-M   'P 1'
#
loop_
_entity.id
_entity.type
_entity.pdbx_description
1 polymer ?
#
loop_
_entity_poly.entity_id
_entity_poly.type
_entity_poly.pdbx_seq_one_letter_code
_entity_poly.pdbx_strand_id
1 'polypeptide(L)'
;KDLGVRVKREKENLVIFGRGLSGLKKAKRELDCGNSGTTMRLLSGVLAGQNFSGVLTGDKYLKKRPMSRIVDPLRKMGAKINLTGGNYPPLKIRGSQLKGIDYKSSIASAQVKSCLLLAGLQAEGRTTVTEPSRSRDHTERMLKYLGVPIKIQGKSVSVKKEKAFLGKEFVIPGDISSAAFFVAAALILKNSCLKILGVGINPTRTGFLDILIKMGTDIKIKNIREICGEPVADLEINGKGRLKAIKIGGKIIPRIIDEIPILAVIGCFAQGKTIIKDAGELRVKETDRIHAIVSQLKRLGARIKERKDGMEIFGR
;
A
#
# COMPACT_ATOMS: atom_id res chain seq x y z
N LYS A 1 -12.02 -9.51 -14.93
CA LYS A 1 -12.79 -10.50 -15.72
C LYS A 1 -14.22 -10.03 -15.93
N ASP A 2 -14.98 -9.75 -14.87
CA ASP A 2 -16.38 -9.29 -14.95
C ASP A 2 -16.59 -7.99 -15.76
N LEU A 3 -15.55 -7.15 -15.88
CA LEU A 3 -15.53 -5.97 -16.75
C LEU A 3 -15.13 -6.26 -18.22
N GLY A 4 -15.21 -7.51 -18.68
CA GLY A 4 -14.96 -7.89 -20.07
C GLY A 4 -13.48 -8.08 -20.47
N VAL A 5 -12.55 -7.98 -19.52
CA VAL A 5 -11.10 -8.22 -19.76
C VAL A 5 -10.78 -9.70 -19.68
N ARG A 6 -10.20 -10.26 -20.75
CA ARG A 6 -9.68 -11.64 -20.79
C ARG A 6 -8.37 -11.71 -20.02
N VAL A 7 -8.27 -12.70 -19.14
CA VAL A 7 -7.09 -12.95 -18.32
C VAL A 7 -6.78 -14.44 -18.35
N LYS A 8 -5.58 -14.81 -18.81
CA LYS A 8 -5.09 -16.19 -18.85
C LYS A 8 -4.00 -16.35 -17.78
N ARG A 9 -4.06 -17.43 -17.01
CA ARG A 9 -3.02 -17.78 -16.04
C ARG A 9 -2.19 -18.91 -16.63
N GLU A 10 -0.87 -18.76 -16.63
CA GLU A 10 0.09 -19.71 -17.19
C GLU A 10 1.18 -19.97 -16.16
N LYS A 11 1.05 -21.04 -15.37
CA LYS A 11 1.92 -21.31 -14.20
C LYS A 11 2.00 -20.08 -13.27
N GLU A 12 3.16 -19.43 -13.23
CA GLU A 12 3.46 -18.25 -12.42
C GLU A 12 3.12 -16.93 -13.14
N ASN A 13 2.81 -16.97 -14.43
CA ASN A 13 2.52 -15.81 -15.26
C ASN A 13 1.01 -15.51 -15.33
N LEU A 14 0.70 -14.23 -15.47
CA LEU A 14 -0.66 -13.73 -15.73
C LEU A 14 -0.66 -12.88 -17.00
N VAL A 15 -1.31 -13.37 -18.05
CA VAL A 15 -1.46 -12.66 -19.32
C VAL A 15 -2.78 -11.91 -19.35
N ILE A 16 -2.70 -10.58 -19.41
CA ILE A 16 -3.87 -9.68 -19.43
C ILE A 16 -4.03 -9.13 -20.85
N PHE A 17 -5.15 -9.48 -21.50
CA PHE A 17 -5.48 -8.97 -22.83
C PHE A 17 -6.19 -7.62 -22.68
N GLY A 18 -5.39 -6.55 -22.66
CA GLY A 18 -5.86 -5.18 -22.52
C GLY A 18 -6.90 -4.79 -23.58
N ARG A 19 -7.85 -3.93 -23.20
CA ARG A 19 -8.91 -3.40 -24.08
C ARG A 19 -8.86 -1.87 -24.21
N GLY A 20 -7.75 -1.26 -23.82
CA GLY A 20 -7.65 0.20 -23.69
C GLY A 20 -8.51 0.77 -22.55
N LEU A 21 -8.48 2.09 -22.38
CA LEU A 21 -9.18 2.79 -21.29
C LEU A 21 -10.72 2.75 -21.43
N SER A 22 -11.21 2.68 -22.67
CA SER A 22 -12.65 2.70 -22.99
C SER A 22 -13.23 1.33 -23.37
N GLY A 23 -12.43 0.25 -23.32
CA GLY A 23 -12.89 -1.08 -23.73
C GLY A 23 -13.37 -1.98 -22.59
N LEU A 24 -13.52 -1.45 -21.38
CA LEU A 24 -14.20 -2.16 -20.30
C LEU A 24 -15.70 -2.26 -20.61
N LYS A 25 -16.34 -3.30 -20.08
CA LYS A 25 -17.78 -3.54 -20.25
C LYS A 25 -18.49 -3.53 -18.91
N LYS A 26 -19.78 -3.16 -18.93
CA LYS A 26 -20.66 -3.25 -17.77
C LYS A 26 -20.70 -4.69 -17.25
N ALA A 27 -20.44 -4.87 -15.96
CA ALA A 27 -20.57 -6.16 -15.30
C ALA A 27 -22.05 -6.56 -15.18
N LYS A 28 -22.33 -7.87 -15.29
CA LYS A 28 -23.68 -8.43 -15.13
C LYS A 28 -24.12 -8.53 -13.66
N ARG A 29 -23.17 -8.45 -12.73
CA ARG A 29 -23.35 -8.59 -11.28
C ARG A 29 -22.52 -7.54 -10.53
N GLU A 30 -22.72 -7.46 -9.22
CA GLU A 30 -21.84 -6.66 -8.37
C GLU A 30 -20.39 -7.16 -8.46
N LEU A 31 -19.47 -6.21 -8.44
CA LEU A 31 -18.03 -6.45 -8.46
C LEU A 31 -17.56 -6.70 -7.02
N ASP A 32 -17.42 -7.96 -6.67
CA ASP A 32 -16.95 -8.38 -5.35
C ASP A 32 -15.44 -8.15 -5.20
N CYS A 33 -15.08 -7.26 -4.27
CA CYS A 33 -13.69 -6.94 -3.95
C CYS A 33 -13.13 -7.84 -2.81
N GLY A 34 -13.92 -8.77 -2.26
CA GLY A 34 -13.56 -9.56 -1.08
C GLY A 34 -13.19 -8.66 0.11
N ASN A 35 -12.02 -8.89 0.72
CA ASN A 35 -11.45 -8.01 1.75
C ASN A 35 -10.55 -6.89 1.18
N SER A 36 -10.41 -6.80 -0.15
CA SER A 36 -9.41 -5.92 -0.77
C SER A 36 -9.89 -4.48 -0.87
N GLY A 37 -9.60 -3.70 0.18
CA GLY A 37 -9.81 -2.25 0.18
C GLY A 37 -9.00 -1.53 -0.93
N THR A 38 -7.84 -2.07 -1.31
CA THR A 38 -7.06 -1.55 -2.45
C THR A 38 -7.84 -1.70 -3.75
N THR A 39 -8.38 -2.90 -4.02
CA THR A 39 -9.18 -3.16 -5.24
C THR A 39 -10.37 -2.22 -5.32
N MET A 40 -11.19 -2.13 -4.26
CA MET A 40 -12.38 -1.29 -4.25
C MET A 40 -12.06 0.20 -4.50
N ARG A 41 -11.04 0.74 -3.83
CA ARG A 41 -10.69 2.15 -3.95
C ARG A 41 -10.10 2.50 -5.31
N LEU A 42 -9.16 1.72 -5.83
CA LEU A 42 -8.57 1.98 -7.15
C LEU A 42 -9.60 1.77 -8.26
N LEU A 43 -10.40 0.71 -8.17
CA LEU A 43 -11.44 0.42 -9.15
C LEU A 43 -12.55 1.48 -9.14
N SER A 44 -12.79 2.16 -8.01
CA SER A 44 -13.71 3.30 -7.96
C SER A 44 -13.24 4.44 -8.88
N GLY A 45 -11.95 4.76 -8.89
CA GLY A 45 -11.37 5.75 -9.79
C GLY A 45 -11.45 5.34 -11.26
N VAL A 46 -11.21 4.05 -11.55
CA VAL A 46 -11.37 3.49 -12.90
C VAL A 46 -12.82 3.59 -13.38
N LEU A 47 -13.78 3.14 -12.57
CA LEU A 47 -15.21 3.10 -12.93
C LEU A 47 -15.85 4.49 -13.03
N ALA A 48 -15.34 5.48 -12.29
CA ALA A 48 -15.89 6.83 -12.29
C ALA A 48 -15.91 7.48 -13.68
N GLY A 49 -14.91 7.18 -14.53
CA GLY A 49 -14.80 7.73 -15.88
C GLY A 49 -15.40 6.87 -17.00
N GLN A 50 -16.04 5.75 -16.67
CA GLN A 50 -16.62 4.84 -17.67
C GLN A 50 -17.98 5.35 -18.20
N ASN A 51 -18.50 4.74 -19.27
CA ASN A 51 -19.82 5.07 -19.84
C ASN A 51 -20.96 4.19 -19.30
N PHE A 52 -20.70 3.37 -18.28
CA PHE A 52 -21.67 2.47 -17.66
C PHE A 52 -21.68 2.59 -16.13
N SER A 53 -22.70 2.02 -15.50
CA SER A 53 -22.80 1.92 -14.05
C SER A 53 -22.26 0.58 -13.54
N GLY A 54 -21.66 0.58 -12.34
CA GLY A 54 -21.21 -0.61 -11.64
C GLY A 54 -21.48 -0.50 -10.14
N VAL A 55 -21.52 -1.64 -9.46
CA VAL A 55 -21.65 -1.72 -8.01
C VAL A 55 -20.43 -2.45 -7.46
N LEU A 56 -19.69 -1.82 -6.54
CA LEU A 56 -18.58 -2.45 -5.83
C LEU A 56 -19.06 -2.91 -4.46
N THR A 57 -18.80 -4.17 -4.13
CA THR A 57 -19.16 -4.80 -2.85
C THR A 57 -17.94 -5.51 -2.26
N GLY A 58 -18.10 -6.10 -1.08
CA GLY A 58 -17.03 -6.83 -0.41
C GLY A 58 -17.56 -7.67 0.74
N ASP A 59 -16.62 -8.29 1.45
CA ASP A 59 -16.93 -9.12 2.62
C ASP A 59 -17.43 -8.29 3.83
N LYS A 60 -17.74 -8.98 4.92
CA LYS A 60 -18.24 -8.37 6.17
C LYS A 60 -17.28 -7.38 6.82
N TYR A 61 -15.98 -7.46 6.54
CA TYR A 61 -14.97 -6.57 7.10
C TYR A 61 -14.81 -5.32 6.21
N LEU A 62 -14.72 -5.51 4.88
CA LEU A 62 -14.62 -4.40 3.93
C LEU A 62 -15.87 -3.51 3.94
N LYS A 63 -17.06 -4.11 4.14
CA LYS A 63 -18.32 -3.37 4.32
C LYS A 63 -18.38 -2.48 5.57
N LYS A 64 -17.39 -2.53 6.46
CA LYS A 64 -17.26 -1.61 7.62
C LYS A 64 -16.17 -0.56 7.43
N ARG A 65 -15.52 -0.51 6.26
CA ARG A 65 -14.40 0.41 6.00
C ARG A 65 -14.90 1.68 5.32
N PRO A 66 -14.57 2.87 5.84
CA PRO A 66 -15.06 4.12 5.28
C PRO A 66 -14.51 4.38 3.87
N MET A 67 -15.35 4.96 3.02
CA MET A 67 -15.06 5.21 1.62
C MET A 67 -15.15 6.69 1.23
N SER A 68 -15.62 7.58 2.11
CA SER A 68 -15.64 9.05 1.90
C SER A 68 -14.31 9.62 1.40
N ARG A 69 -13.17 9.11 1.92
CA ARG A 69 -11.83 9.56 1.53
C ARG A 69 -11.55 9.46 0.01
N ILE A 70 -12.23 8.57 -0.72
CA ILE A 70 -12.15 8.51 -2.19
C ILE A 70 -13.43 9.02 -2.87
N VAL A 71 -14.60 8.86 -2.24
CA VAL A 71 -15.88 9.28 -2.83
C VAL A 71 -15.97 10.79 -2.94
N ASP A 72 -15.59 11.52 -1.89
CA ASP A 72 -15.71 12.97 -1.85
C ASP A 72 -14.86 13.66 -2.93
N PRO A 73 -13.56 13.35 -3.12
CA PRO A 73 -12.80 13.94 -4.22
C PRO A 73 -13.25 13.45 -5.60
N LEU A 74 -13.71 12.20 -5.76
CA LEU A 74 -14.27 11.75 -7.04
C LEU A 74 -15.54 12.52 -7.41
N ARG A 75 -16.42 12.83 -6.44
CA ARG A 75 -17.60 13.68 -6.65
C ARG A 75 -17.20 15.09 -7.09
N LYS A 76 -16.11 15.65 -6.53
CA LYS A 76 -15.54 16.94 -7.00
C LYS A 76 -15.06 16.89 -8.44
N MET A 77 -14.62 15.72 -8.92
CA MET A 77 -14.29 15.49 -10.34
C MET A 77 -15.53 15.31 -11.23
N GLY A 78 -16.74 15.25 -10.66
CA GLY A 78 -17.99 15.02 -11.40
C GLY A 78 -18.48 13.57 -11.39
N ALA A 79 -17.87 12.68 -10.61
CA ALA A 79 -18.31 11.29 -10.50
C ALA A 79 -19.66 11.17 -9.76
N LYS A 80 -20.55 10.31 -10.27
CA LYS A 80 -21.86 10.04 -9.65
C LYS A 80 -21.78 8.77 -8.81
N ILE A 81 -21.46 8.93 -7.53
CA ILE A 81 -21.25 7.81 -6.59
C ILE A 81 -22.23 7.89 -5.43
N ASN A 82 -22.96 6.81 -5.18
CA ASN A 82 -23.85 6.64 -4.04
C ASN A 82 -23.34 5.51 -3.13
N LEU A 83 -23.19 5.82 -1.85
CA LEU A 83 -22.87 4.86 -0.80
C LEU A 83 -24.17 4.41 -0.15
N THR A 84 -24.53 3.13 -0.28
CA THR A 84 -25.80 2.64 0.29
C THR A 84 -25.68 2.28 1.76
N GLY A 85 -24.46 2.10 2.27
CA GLY A 85 -24.18 1.92 3.70
C GLY A 85 -23.82 3.22 4.42
N GLY A 86 -24.31 4.38 3.97
CA GLY A 86 -23.91 5.69 4.52
C GLY A 86 -22.48 6.08 4.10
N ASN A 87 -21.47 5.80 4.92
CA ASN A 87 -20.05 6.00 4.58
C ASN A 87 -19.38 4.70 4.06
N TYR A 88 -20.13 3.62 4.00
CA TYR A 88 -19.59 2.28 3.79
C TYR A 88 -20.09 1.63 2.49
N PRO A 89 -19.37 0.62 1.97
CA PRO A 89 -19.85 -0.19 0.84
C PRO A 89 -21.22 -0.82 1.11
N PRO A 90 -22.00 -1.14 0.06
CA PRO A 90 -21.65 -1.05 -1.37
C PRO A 90 -21.52 0.38 -1.96
N LEU A 91 -20.70 0.52 -3.01
CA LEU A 91 -20.58 1.74 -3.83
C LEU A 91 -21.33 1.54 -5.14
N LYS A 92 -22.41 2.27 -5.36
CA LYS A 92 -23.06 2.38 -6.67
C LYS A 92 -22.43 3.53 -7.44
N ILE A 93 -21.70 3.23 -8.50
CA ILE A 93 -20.98 4.20 -9.33
C ILE A 93 -21.69 4.26 -10.69
N ARG A 94 -22.21 5.43 -11.05
CA ARG A 94 -22.63 5.73 -12.41
C ARG A 94 -21.50 6.51 -13.08
N GLY A 95 -20.86 5.90 -14.07
CA GLY A 95 -19.80 6.56 -14.81
C GLY A 95 -20.27 7.87 -15.47
N SER A 96 -19.38 8.85 -15.54
CA SER A 96 -19.65 10.18 -16.06
C SER A 96 -18.40 10.80 -16.70
N GLN A 97 -18.58 11.88 -17.45
CA GLN A 97 -17.45 12.72 -17.83
C GLN A 97 -16.86 13.36 -16.58
N LEU A 98 -15.54 13.22 -16.43
CA LEU A 98 -14.80 13.75 -15.29
C LEU A 98 -14.02 14.99 -15.69
N LYS A 99 -13.84 15.92 -14.75
CA LYS A 99 -12.94 17.06 -14.84
C LYS A 99 -11.78 16.86 -13.87
N GLY A 100 -10.57 17.18 -14.34
CA GLY A 100 -9.38 17.18 -13.51
C GLY A 100 -9.48 18.23 -12.41
N ILE A 101 -8.89 17.94 -11.26
CA ILE A 101 -8.90 18.79 -10.07
C ILE A 101 -7.49 18.95 -9.50
N ASP A 102 -7.25 20.04 -8.75
CA ASP A 102 -6.12 20.11 -7.83
C ASP A 102 -6.60 19.76 -6.42
N TYR A 103 -6.28 18.54 -5.97
CA TYR A 103 -6.74 17.99 -4.71
C TYR A 103 -5.62 17.96 -3.67
N LYS A 104 -5.79 18.74 -2.60
CA LYS A 104 -4.96 18.68 -1.40
C LYS A 104 -5.59 17.68 -0.41
N SER A 105 -4.92 16.54 -0.23
CA SER A 105 -5.35 15.53 0.73
C SER A 105 -4.99 15.95 2.15
N SER A 106 -5.88 15.73 3.10
CA SER A 106 -5.60 15.92 4.54
C SER A 106 -4.73 14.80 5.12
N ILE A 107 -4.58 13.69 4.40
CA ILE A 107 -3.83 12.51 4.83
C ILE A 107 -2.85 12.03 3.75
N ALA A 108 -1.75 11.40 4.14
CA ALA A 108 -0.88 10.68 3.21
C ALA A 108 -1.47 9.29 2.96
N SER A 109 -2.09 9.08 1.80
CA SER A 109 -2.77 7.84 1.46
C SER A 109 -2.59 7.50 0.00
N ALA A 110 -1.74 6.48 -0.23
CA ALA A 110 -1.48 5.98 -1.57
C ALA A 110 -2.77 5.55 -2.28
N GLN A 111 -3.72 4.94 -1.56
CA GLN A 111 -4.99 4.52 -2.16
C GLN A 111 -5.87 5.69 -2.63
N VAL A 112 -5.87 6.82 -1.91
CA VAL A 112 -6.60 8.03 -2.32
C VAL A 112 -5.92 8.63 -3.55
N LYS A 113 -4.59 8.79 -3.49
CA LYS A 113 -3.79 9.27 -4.62
C LYS A 113 -4.00 8.40 -5.87
N SER A 114 -3.77 7.09 -5.77
CA SER A 114 -3.94 6.14 -6.88
C SER A 114 -5.34 6.19 -7.47
N CYS A 115 -6.38 6.25 -6.64
CA CYS A 115 -7.77 6.38 -7.09
C CYS A 115 -7.96 7.63 -7.96
N LEU A 116 -7.50 8.80 -7.50
CA LEU A 116 -7.67 10.06 -8.24
C LEU A 116 -6.78 10.15 -9.47
N LEU A 117 -5.56 9.59 -9.43
CA LEU A 117 -4.70 9.52 -10.61
C LEU A 117 -5.34 8.62 -11.69
N LEU A 118 -5.88 7.46 -11.33
CA LEU A 118 -6.57 6.56 -12.27
C LEU A 118 -7.85 7.19 -12.85
N ALA A 119 -8.60 7.97 -12.06
CA ALA A 119 -9.70 8.79 -12.56
C ALA A 119 -9.20 9.91 -13.49
N GLY A 120 -8.07 10.53 -13.15
CA GLY A 120 -7.42 11.60 -13.91
C GLY A 120 -6.96 11.19 -15.31
N LEU A 121 -6.62 9.91 -15.52
CA LEU A 121 -6.33 9.38 -16.87
C LEU A 121 -7.53 9.44 -17.82
N GLN A 122 -8.75 9.58 -17.29
CA GLN A 122 -9.99 9.66 -18.06
C GLN A 122 -10.61 11.07 -18.03
N ALA A 123 -10.12 11.95 -17.16
CA ALA A 123 -10.70 13.26 -16.89
C ALA A 123 -10.19 14.35 -17.82
N GLU A 124 -11.04 15.31 -18.19
CA GLU A 124 -10.66 16.49 -18.96
C GLU A 124 -9.81 17.45 -18.12
N GLY A 125 -8.70 17.94 -18.69
CA GLY A 125 -7.76 18.79 -17.97
C GLY A 125 -6.69 18.00 -17.20
N ARG A 126 -6.10 18.64 -16.19
CA ARG A 126 -5.05 18.07 -15.34
C ARG A 126 -5.64 17.67 -14.00
N THR A 127 -5.32 16.47 -13.53
CA THR A 127 -5.57 16.06 -12.14
C THR A 127 -4.26 16.08 -11.37
N THR A 128 -4.22 16.82 -10.26
CA THR A 128 -3.09 16.89 -9.33
C THR A 128 -3.55 16.43 -7.96
N VAL A 129 -2.75 15.58 -7.31
CA VAL A 129 -2.95 15.18 -5.92
C VAL A 129 -1.75 15.62 -5.11
N THR A 130 -1.97 16.38 -4.05
CA THR A 130 -0.94 16.84 -3.11
C THR A 130 -1.18 16.20 -1.75
N GLU A 131 -0.18 15.49 -1.23
CA GLU A 131 -0.24 14.82 0.08
C GLU A 131 0.54 15.61 1.17
N PRO A 132 0.17 15.48 2.46
CA PRO A 132 0.91 16.15 3.55
C PRO A 132 2.29 15.52 3.77
N SER A 133 2.47 14.26 3.40
CA SER A 133 3.76 13.55 3.32
C SER A 133 3.71 12.50 2.22
N ARG A 134 4.86 12.00 1.77
CA ARG A 134 4.91 10.99 0.70
C ARG A 134 4.35 9.66 1.21
N SER A 135 3.31 9.18 0.54
CA SER A 135 2.86 7.79 0.67
C SER A 135 3.56 6.90 -0.36
N ARG A 136 3.20 5.61 -0.43
CA ARG A 136 3.72 4.67 -1.44
C ARG A 136 3.51 5.21 -2.86
N ASP A 137 4.47 4.98 -3.75
CA ASP A 137 4.52 5.54 -5.11
C ASP A 137 4.41 4.48 -6.23
N HIS A 138 3.91 3.28 -5.90
CA HIS A 138 3.79 2.18 -6.86
C HIS A 138 2.93 2.53 -8.08
N THR A 139 1.83 3.27 -7.90
CA THR A 139 0.98 3.69 -9.04
C THR A 139 1.75 4.61 -9.97
N GLU A 140 2.51 5.56 -9.41
CA GLU A 140 3.32 6.49 -10.19
C GLU A 140 4.40 5.78 -10.99
N ARG A 141 5.11 4.83 -10.35
CA ARG A 141 6.15 4.02 -11.01
C ARG A 141 5.59 3.16 -12.11
N MET A 142 4.49 2.45 -11.85
CA MET A 142 3.82 1.61 -12.85
C MET A 142 3.31 2.43 -14.03
N LEU A 143 2.68 3.58 -13.78
CA LEU A 143 2.21 4.47 -14.85
C LEU A 143 3.38 4.99 -15.69
N LYS A 144 4.47 5.44 -15.05
CA LYS A 144 5.69 5.86 -15.75
C LYS A 144 6.27 4.72 -16.60
N TYR A 145 6.35 3.51 -16.05
CA TYR A 145 6.83 2.34 -16.78
C TYR A 145 5.95 2.01 -17.99
N LEU A 146 4.63 2.13 -17.87
CA LEU A 146 3.66 2.01 -18.98
C LEU A 146 3.77 3.14 -20.02
N GLY A 147 4.63 4.14 -19.80
CA GLY A 147 4.81 5.27 -20.71
C GLY A 147 3.80 6.40 -20.50
N VAL A 148 3.01 6.36 -19.42
CA VAL A 148 2.05 7.42 -19.10
C VAL A 148 2.80 8.66 -18.59
N PRO A 149 2.60 9.84 -19.19
CA PRO A 149 3.23 11.08 -18.71
C PRO A 149 2.73 11.45 -17.32
N ILE A 150 3.64 11.40 -16.34
CA ILE A 150 3.37 11.74 -14.95
C ILE A 150 4.35 12.82 -14.47
N LYS A 151 3.84 13.85 -13.80
CA LYS A 151 4.66 14.93 -13.23
C LYS A 151 4.67 14.80 -11.71
N ILE A 152 5.86 14.73 -11.12
CA ILE A 152 6.04 14.68 -9.66
C ILE A 152 6.82 15.91 -9.23
N GLN A 153 6.26 16.71 -8.34
CA GLN A 153 6.88 17.91 -7.77
C GLN A 153 6.71 17.91 -6.25
N GLY A 154 7.78 17.62 -5.51
CA GLY A 154 7.73 17.55 -4.04
C GLY A 154 6.81 16.42 -3.55
N LYS A 155 5.62 16.81 -3.07
CA LYS A 155 4.54 15.93 -2.57
C LYS A 155 3.30 15.91 -3.49
N SER A 156 3.40 16.58 -4.64
CA SER A 156 2.33 16.68 -5.63
C SER A 156 2.60 15.76 -6.81
N VAL A 157 1.58 15.04 -7.26
CA VAL A 157 1.62 14.15 -8.41
C VAL A 157 0.51 14.52 -9.37
N SER A 158 0.84 14.71 -10.64
CA SER A 158 -0.12 15.13 -11.67
C SER A 158 -0.15 14.18 -12.86
N VAL A 159 -1.35 13.95 -13.38
CA VAL A 159 -1.63 13.26 -14.65
C VAL A 159 -2.59 14.09 -15.50
N LYS A 160 -2.68 13.76 -16.79
CA LYS A 160 -3.69 14.28 -17.72
C LYS A 160 -4.47 13.11 -18.31
N LYS A 161 -5.55 13.44 -19.01
CA LYS A 161 -6.26 12.48 -19.86
C LYS A 161 -5.28 11.75 -20.78
N GLU A 162 -5.32 10.43 -20.77
CA GLU A 162 -4.55 9.58 -21.67
C GLU A 162 -5.50 8.91 -22.65
N LYS A 163 -5.11 8.76 -23.91
CA LYS A 163 -5.93 8.07 -24.92
C LYS A 163 -5.71 6.57 -24.84
N ALA A 164 -4.44 6.17 -24.75
CA ALA A 164 -4.04 4.78 -24.66
C ALA A 164 -2.62 4.67 -24.11
N PHE A 165 -2.31 3.53 -23.50
CA PHE A 165 -0.95 3.10 -23.24
C PHE A 165 -0.83 1.63 -23.59
N LEU A 166 0.36 1.21 -24.01
CA LEU A 166 0.62 -0.17 -24.41
C LEU A 166 0.84 -1.03 -23.18
N GLY A 167 0.31 -2.25 -23.23
CA GLY A 167 0.67 -3.28 -22.26
C GLY A 167 2.17 -3.56 -22.33
N LYS A 168 2.78 -3.82 -21.17
CA LYS A 168 4.17 -4.21 -21.05
C LYS A 168 4.28 -5.46 -20.19
N GLU A 169 5.39 -6.15 -20.31
CA GLU A 169 5.75 -7.22 -19.38
C GLU A 169 6.03 -6.64 -17.99
N PHE A 170 5.55 -7.33 -16.95
CA PHE A 170 5.82 -6.96 -15.57
C PHE A 170 6.43 -8.15 -14.84
N VAL A 171 7.64 -7.94 -14.33
CA VAL A 171 8.22 -8.82 -13.31
C VAL A 171 7.95 -8.18 -11.96
N ILE A 172 7.18 -8.86 -11.11
CA ILE A 172 6.78 -8.34 -9.80
C ILE A 172 7.90 -8.61 -8.79
N PRO A 173 8.50 -7.58 -8.17
CA PRO A 173 9.52 -7.78 -7.14
C PRO A 173 8.99 -8.54 -5.93
N GLY A 174 9.88 -9.22 -5.21
CA GLY A 174 9.57 -9.82 -3.92
C GLY A 174 9.09 -8.78 -2.92
N ASP A 175 8.10 -9.12 -2.10
CA ASP A 175 7.50 -8.17 -1.15
C ASP A 175 8.34 -8.03 0.12
N ILE A 176 8.79 -6.81 0.41
CA ILE A 176 9.57 -6.51 1.62
C ILE A 176 8.80 -6.80 2.91
N SER A 177 7.47 -6.64 2.92
CA SER A 177 6.66 -6.95 4.12
C SER A 177 6.66 -8.44 4.41
N SER A 178 6.64 -9.27 3.36
CA SER A 178 6.77 -10.73 3.48
C SER A 178 8.21 -11.13 3.85
N ALA A 179 9.22 -10.51 3.24
CA ALA A 179 10.63 -10.72 3.57
C ALA A 179 10.95 -10.36 5.02
N ALA A 180 10.27 -9.36 5.60
CA ALA A 180 10.51 -8.86 6.95
C ALA A 180 10.40 -9.95 8.03
N PHE A 181 9.53 -10.94 7.85
CA PHE A 181 9.41 -12.08 8.77
C PHE A 181 10.66 -12.97 8.77
N PHE A 182 11.19 -13.27 7.59
CA PHE A 182 12.41 -14.08 7.47
C PHE A 182 13.64 -13.30 7.94
N VAL A 183 13.70 -11.99 7.64
CA VAL A 183 14.74 -11.09 8.17
C VAL A 183 14.71 -11.11 9.70
N ALA A 184 13.53 -10.94 10.32
CA ALA A 184 13.39 -10.97 11.77
C ALA A 184 13.82 -12.32 12.36
N ALA A 185 13.41 -13.43 11.76
CA ALA A 185 13.82 -14.76 12.19
C ALA A 185 15.35 -14.92 12.15
N ALA A 186 16.00 -14.52 11.05
CA ALA A 186 17.45 -14.59 10.90
C ALA A 186 18.20 -13.67 11.89
N LEU A 187 17.61 -12.57 12.30
CA LEU A 187 18.21 -11.66 13.30
C LEU A 187 18.06 -12.15 14.74
N ILE A 188 16.99 -12.87 15.05
CA ILE A 188 16.68 -13.33 16.41
C ILE A 188 17.34 -14.70 16.70
N LEU A 189 17.35 -15.59 15.71
CA LEU A 189 17.91 -16.93 15.85
C LEU A 189 19.43 -16.89 15.79
N LYS A 190 20.08 -17.37 16.86
CA LYS A 190 21.55 -17.39 16.98
C LYS A 190 22.20 -18.09 15.79
N ASN A 191 23.31 -17.53 15.30
CA ASN A 191 24.13 -18.08 14.22
C ASN A 191 23.39 -18.28 12.89
N SER A 192 22.31 -17.55 12.65
CA SER A 192 21.57 -17.62 11.39
C SER A 192 22.17 -16.70 10.32
N CYS A 193 22.21 -17.20 9.10
CA CYS A 193 22.53 -16.43 7.90
C CYS A 193 21.41 -16.65 6.88
N LEU A 194 20.94 -15.57 6.25
CA LEU A 194 19.86 -15.65 5.27
C LEU A 194 20.18 -14.76 4.08
N LYS A 195 19.96 -15.29 2.87
CA LYS A 195 19.95 -14.52 1.63
C LYS A 195 18.54 -14.53 1.04
N ILE A 196 17.98 -13.35 0.78
CA ILE A 196 16.68 -13.19 0.13
C ILE A 196 16.90 -12.48 -1.21
N LEU A 197 16.56 -13.14 -2.30
CA LEU A 197 16.80 -12.64 -3.66
C LEU A 197 15.63 -11.78 -4.14
N GLY A 198 15.93 -10.74 -4.92
CA GLY A 198 14.93 -10.03 -5.73
C GLY A 198 13.84 -9.30 -4.92
N VAL A 199 14.16 -8.79 -3.73
CA VAL A 199 13.21 -8.05 -2.88
C VAL A 199 13.09 -6.60 -3.36
N GLY A 200 11.87 -6.10 -3.44
CA GLY A 200 11.59 -4.69 -3.73
C GLY A 200 12.12 -3.79 -2.61
N ILE A 201 13.01 -2.86 -2.96
CA ILE A 201 13.63 -1.90 -2.04
C ILE A 201 13.13 -0.46 -2.30
N ASN A 202 11.85 -0.33 -2.65
CA ASN A 202 11.23 0.97 -2.84
C ASN A 202 11.38 1.84 -1.56
N PRO A 203 11.95 3.06 -1.64
CA PRO A 203 12.20 3.89 -0.47
C PRO A 203 10.97 4.19 0.39
N THR A 204 9.77 4.14 -0.20
CA THR A 204 8.49 4.32 0.51
C THR A 204 8.06 3.09 1.33
N ARG A 205 8.79 1.98 1.21
CA ARG A 205 8.54 0.67 1.84
C ARG A 205 9.72 0.12 2.66
N THR A 206 10.93 0.67 2.51
CA THR A 206 12.15 0.15 3.17
C THR A 206 12.39 0.71 4.56
N GLY A 207 11.44 1.43 5.16
CA GLY A 207 11.64 2.01 6.51
C GLY A 207 11.98 0.94 7.57
N PHE A 208 11.55 -0.30 7.37
CA PHE A 208 11.89 -1.45 8.20
C PHE A 208 13.41 -1.72 8.18
N LEU A 209 14.04 -1.72 7.01
CA LEU A 209 15.49 -1.90 6.87
C LEU A 209 16.25 -0.74 7.53
N ASP A 210 15.80 0.49 7.34
CA ASP A 210 16.39 1.68 7.98
C ASP A 210 16.39 1.55 9.52
N ILE A 211 15.31 0.97 10.08
CA ILE A 211 15.19 0.72 11.52
C ILE A 211 16.16 -0.35 11.98
N LEU A 212 16.22 -1.49 11.28
CA LEU A 212 17.10 -2.58 11.65
C LEU A 212 18.57 -2.16 11.64
N ILE A 213 19.00 -1.41 10.62
CA ILE A 213 20.35 -0.84 10.57
C ILE A 213 20.62 0.06 11.79
N LYS A 214 19.66 0.89 12.21
CA LYS A 214 19.77 1.71 13.44
C LYS A 214 19.78 0.88 14.73
N MET A 215 19.17 -0.29 14.72
CA MET A 215 19.25 -1.27 15.81
C MET A 215 20.61 -2.01 15.83
N GLY A 216 21.50 -1.73 14.87
CA GLY A 216 22.86 -2.28 14.83
C GLY A 216 22.98 -3.62 14.11
N THR A 217 22.05 -3.95 13.22
CA THR A 217 22.07 -5.23 12.48
C THR A 217 23.07 -5.23 11.31
N ASP A 218 23.67 -6.39 11.03
CA ASP A 218 24.44 -6.65 9.80
C ASP A 218 23.49 -7.11 8.68
N ILE A 219 22.92 -6.14 7.96
CA ILE A 219 22.11 -6.36 6.76
C ILE A 219 22.80 -5.67 5.59
N LYS A 220 23.14 -6.44 4.57
CA LYS A 220 23.73 -5.93 3.34
C LYS A 220 22.69 -5.96 2.23
N ILE A 221 22.60 -4.83 1.51
CA ILE A 221 21.76 -4.69 0.32
C ILE A 221 22.70 -4.81 -0.88
N LYS A 222 22.52 -5.86 -1.69
CA LYS A 222 23.40 -6.22 -2.82
C LYS A 222 22.60 -6.30 -4.12
N ASN A 223 23.29 -6.31 -5.26
CA ASN A 223 22.70 -6.51 -6.58
C ASN A 223 21.51 -5.57 -6.87
N ILE A 224 21.67 -4.29 -6.50
CA ILE A 224 20.64 -3.26 -6.72
C ILE A 224 20.43 -3.08 -8.21
N ARG A 225 19.17 -3.18 -8.64
CA ARG A 225 18.73 -3.06 -10.03
C ARG A 225 17.34 -2.46 -10.09
N GLU A 226 16.94 -1.99 -11.27
CA GLU A 226 15.57 -1.54 -11.52
C GLU A 226 14.82 -2.58 -12.36
N ILE A 227 13.63 -2.98 -11.91
CA ILE A 227 12.74 -3.90 -12.63
C ILE A 227 11.38 -3.22 -12.77
N CYS A 228 10.95 -2.98 -14.01
CA CYS A 228 9.66 -2.36 -14.32
C CYS A 228 9.38 -1.05 -13.56
N GLY A 229 10.42 -0.24 -13.32
CA GLY A 229 10.34 1.04 -12.58
C GLY A 229 10.42 0.92 -11.05
N GLU A 230 10.51 -0.29 -10.50
CA GLU A 230 10.70 -0.55 -9.09
C GLU A 230 12.16 -0.92 -8.79
N PRO A 231 12.79 -0.35 -7.75
CA PRO A 231 14.13 -0.75 -7.34
C PRO A 231 14.06 -2.09 -6.59
N VAL A 232 14.98 -2.98 -6.91
CA VAL A 232 15.04 -4.37 -6.43
C VAL A 232 16.47 -4.68 -6.00
N ALA A 233 16.63 -5.46 -4.94
CA ALA A 233 17.92 -5.90 -4.46
C ALA A 233 17.85 -7.28 -3.82
N ASP A 234 19.01 -7.87 -3.58
CA ASP A 234 19.15 -9.05 -2.77
C ASP A 234 19.57 -8.62 -1.36
N LEU A 235 18.98 -9.22 -0.33
CA LEU A 235 19.28 -8.95 1.07
C LEU A 235 20.13 -10.09 1.62
N GLU A 236 21.25 -9.74 2.27
CA GLU A 236 22.08 -10.68 3.03
C GLU A 236 22.03 -10.29 4.50
N ILE A 237 21.52 -11.19 5.34
CA ILE A 237 21.26 -10.99 6.76
C ILE A 237 22.15 -11.92 7.57
N ASN A 238 22.84 -11.37 8.57
CA ASN A 238 23.74 -12.11 9.43
C ASN A 238 23.39 -11.87 10.92
N GLY A 239 22.82 -12.88 11.56
CA GLY A 239 22.30 -12.87 12.93
C GLY A 239 23.37 -13.02 14.01
N LYS A 240 24.46 -12.25 13.92
CA LYS A 240 25.60 -12.32 14.87
C LYS A 240 25.62 -11.19 15.91
N GLY A 241 24.83 -10.13 15.72
CA GLY A 241 24.83 -8.94 16.58
C GLY A 241 23.76 -8.96 17.66
N ARG A 242 23.99 -8.23 18.76
CA ARG A 242 22.93 -7.88 19.71
C ARG A 242 22.11 -6.72 19.16
N LEU A 243 20.79 -6.88 19.14
CA LEU A 243 19.85 -5.85 18.72
C LEU A 243 19.80 -4.73 19.77
N LYS A 244 19.95 -3.47 19.37
CA LYS A 244 19.82 -2.31 20.26
C LYS A 244 18.41 -1.74 20.19
N ALA A 245 17.81 -1.45 21.35
CA ALA A 245 16.51 -0.80 21.39
C ALA A 245 16.57 0.64 20.87
N ILE A 246 15.53 1.08 20.16
CA ILE A 246 15.43 2.44 19.60
C ILE A 246 14.04 3.07 19.79
N LYS A 247 13.95 4.38 19.55
CA LYS A 247 12.66 5.09 19.47
C LYS A 247 12.26 5.25 17.99
N ILE A 248 11.04 4.85 17.66
CA ILE A 248 10.46 4.83 16.31
C ILE A 248 9.22 5.71 16.32
N GLY A 249 9.17 6.73 15.45
CA GLY A 249 8.05 7.68 15.39
C GLY A 249 8.18 8.68 14.24
N GLY A 250 7.15 9.51 14.07
CA GLY A 250 7.11 10.56 13.06
C GLY A 250 7.11 10.04 11.62
N LYS A 251 7.96 10.63 10.77
CA LYS A 251 7.94 10.45 9.30
C LYS A 251 8.23 9.02 8.82
N ILE A 252 8.77 8.15 9.67
CA ILE A 252 9.05 6.75 9.32
C ILE A 252 7.82 5.85 9.43
N ILE A 253 6.84 6.20 10.28
CA ILE A 253 5.68 5.35 10.55
C ILE A 253 4.89 4.97 9.30
N PRO A 254 4.58 5.90 8.36
CA PRO A 254 3.88 5.53 7.12
C PRO A 254 4.65 4.52 6.24
N ARG A 255 5.98 4.47 6.37
CA ARG A 255 6.87 3.58 5.59
C ARG A 255 7.02 2.18 6.19
N ILE A 256 6.51 1.97 7.42
CA ILE A 256 6.69 0.71 8.18
C ILE A 256 5.38 0.18 8.77
N ILE A 257 4.24 0.76 8.39
CA ILE A 257 2.96 0.52 9.06
C ILE A 257 2.59 -0.97 9.08
N ASP A 258 2.97 -1.72 8.04
CA ASP A 258 2.69 -3.15 7.94
C ASP A 258 3.74 -4.00 8.66
N GLU A 259 4.94 -3.46 8.91
CA GLU A 259 6.05 -4.12 9.61
C GLU A 259 6.08 -3.85 11.13
N ILE A 260 5.25 -2.96 11.67
CA ILE A 260 5.15 -2.73 13.11
C ILE A 260 4.91 -4.03 13.93
N PRO A 261 4.04 -4.98 13.51
CA PRO A 261 3.88 -6.25 14.22
C PRO A 261 5.19 -7.02 14.37
N ILE A 262 5.97 -7.17 13.28
CA ILE A 262 7.22 -7.92 13.33
C ILE A 262 8.35 -7.12 14.01
N LEU A 263 8.35 -5.80 13.90
CA LEU A 263 9.22 -4.92 14.70
C LEU A 263 8.95 -5.03 16.20
N ALA A 264 7.69 -5.26 16.60
CA ALA A 264 7.36 -5.47 18.00
C ALA A 264 7.99 -6.77 18.54
N VAL A 265 7.97 -7.84 17.74
CA VAL A 265 8.67 -9.10 18.04
C VAL A 265 10.18 -8.85 18.15
N ILE A 266 10.80 -8.20 17.16
CA ILE A 266 12.23 -7.84 17.21
C ILE A 266 12.56 -7.02 18.45
N GLY A 267 11.69 -6.07 18.83
CA GLY A 267 11.85 -5.25 20.03
C GLY A 267 11.86 -6.06 21.33
N CYS A 268 11.24 -7.23 21.37
CA CYS A 268 11.29 -8.14 22.53
C CYS A 268 12.68 -8.77 22.74
N PHE A 269 13.50 -8.85 21.69
CA PHE A 269 14.87 -9.40 21.74
C PHE A 269 15.95 -8.31 21.69
N ALA A 270 15.54 -7.03 21.71
CA ALA A 270 16.45 -5.90 21.67
C ALA A 270 16.86 -5.46 23.08
N GLN A 271 18.15 -5.22 23.30
CA GLN A 271 18.67 -4.74 24.58
C GLN A 271 18.14 -3.33 24.87
N GLY A 272 17.29 -3.22 25.89
CA GLY A 272 16.73 -1.97 26.39
C GLY A 272 15.24 -1.78 26.10
N LYS A 273 14.82 -0.52 25.97
CA LYS A 273 13.41 -0.12 25.79
C LYS A 273 13.17 0.43 24.38
N THR A 274 12.46 -0.33 23.56
CA THR A 274 11.99 0.12 22.24
C THR A 274 10.67 0.87 22.40
N ILE A 275 10.52 2.03 21.77
CA ILE A 275 9.29 2.83 21.80
C ILE A 275 8.79 3.01 20.37
N ILE A 276 7.54 2.65 20.12
CA ILE A 276 6.83 2.96 18.87
C ILE A 276 5.73 3.97 19.21
N LYS A 277 5.69 5.10 18.51
CA LYS A 277 4.67 6.17 18.65
C LYS A 277 4.16 6.66 17.30
N ASP A 278 3.16 7.52 17.29
CA ASP A 278 2.55 8.11 16.09
C ASP A 278 1.90 7.08 15.13
N ALA A 279 1.54 5.90 15.63
CA ALA A 279 1.03 4.75 14.87
C ALA A 279 -0.48 4.49 15.04
N GLY A 280 -1.26 5.51 15.43
CA GLY A 280 -2.71 5.39 15.68
C GLY A 280 -3.54 4.81 14.53
N GLU A 281 -3.09 4.95 13.28
CA GLU A 281 -3.75 4.36 12.09
C GLU A 281 -3.85 2.82 12.17
N LEU A 282 -3.03 2.15 12.99
CA LEU A 282 -3.11 0.71 13.20
C LEU A 282 -4.37 0.25 13.95
N ARG A 283 -5.01 1.14 14.71
CA ARG A 283 -6.24 0.82 15.45
C ARG A 283 -7.47 0.74 14.55
N VAL A 284 -7.43 1.42 13.40
CA VAL A 284 -8.56 1.56 12.46
C VAL A 284 -8.42 0.67 11.21
N LYS A 285 -7.56 -0.37 11.29
CA LYS A 285 -7.39 -1.39 10.24
C LYS A 285 -8.53 -2.44 10.33
N GLU A 286 -8.32 -3.64 9.81
CA GLU A 286 -9.30 -4.74 9.93
C GLU A 286 -9.57 -5.12 11.40
N THR A 287 -8.56 -4.96 12.24
CA THR A 287 -8.60 -5.16 13.69
C THR A 287 -7.81 -4.03 14.35
N ASP A 288 -8.01 -3.82 15.66
CA ASP A 288 -7.08 -3.02 16.45
C ASP A 288 -5.75 -3.76 16.56
N ARG A 289 -4.84 -3.48 15.61
CA ARG A 289 -3.56 -4.19 15.52
C ARG A 289 -2.67 -3.88 16.71
N ILE A 290 -2.74 -2.68 17.30
CA ILE A 290 -1.93 -2.33 18.48
C ILE A 290 -2.34 -3.23 19.65
N HIS A 291 -3.64 -3.28 19.95
CA HIS A 291 -4.15 -4.11 21.04
C HIS A 291 -3.88 -5.60 20.80
N ALA A 292 -4.09 -6.09 19.58
CA ALA A 292 -3.81 -7.48 19.22
C ALA A 292 -2.33 -7.85 19.43
N ILE A 293 -1.39 -7.04 18.96
CA ILE A 293 0.05 -7.28 19.13
C ILE A 293 0.41 -7.31 20.62
N VAL A 294 -0.01 -6.31 21.38
CA VAL A 294 0.34 -6.19 22.81
C VAL A 294 -0.24 -7.36 23.61
N SER A 295 -1.51 -7.71 23.39
CA SER A 295 -2.16 -8.82 24.09
C SER A 295 -1.50 -10.16 23.78
N GLN A 296 -1.19 -10.46 22.51
CA GLN A 296 -0.58 -11.74 22.14
C GLN A 296 0.87 -11.84 22.63
N LEU A 297 1.68 -10.77 22.50
CA LEU A 297 3.05 -10.79 22.99
C LEU A 297 3.12 -10.91 24.53
N LYS A 298 2.20 -10.27 25.28
CA LYS A 298 2.08 -10.49 26.73
C LYS A 298 1.80 -11.95 27.08
N ARG A 299 0.90 -12.61 26.36
CA ARG A 299 0.59 -14.04 26.57
C ARG A 299 1.79 -14.94 26.32
N LEU A 300 2.70 -14.54 25.42
CA LEU A 300 3.97 -15.21 25.17
C LEU A 300 5.08 -14.83 26.17
N GLY A 301 4.77 -14.03 27.20
CA GLY A 301 5.71 -13.65 28.25
C GLY A 301 6.52 -12.37 27.98
N ALA A 302 6.25 -11.66 26.88
CA ALA A 302 6.95 -10.41 26.59
C ALA A 302 6.53 -9.28 27.54
N ARG A 303 7.51 -8.50 28.00
CA ARG A 303 7.26 -7.27 28.75
C ARG A 303 6.97 -6.12 27.78
N ILE A 304 5.69 -5.87 27.53
CA ILE A 304 5.22 -4.84 26.58
C ILE A 304 4.04 -4.04 27.18
N LYS A 305 3.98 -2.73 26.92
CA LYS A 305 2.90 -1.83 27.37
C LYS A 305 2.21 -1.18 26.18
N GLU A 306 0.88 -1.21 26.19
CA GLU A 306 0.04 -0.55 25.20
C GLU A 306 0.07 0.98 25.40
N ARG A 307 0.09 1.74 24.32
CA ARG A 307 -0.12 3.20 24.29
C ARG A 307 -1.21 3.54 23.28
N LYS A 308 -1.83 4.71 23.41
CA LYS A 308 -2.94 5.15 22.52
C LYS A 308 -2.54 5.13 21.04
N ASP A 309 -1.31 5.51 20.73
CA ASP A 309 -0.77 5.64 19.38
C ASP A 309 0.48 4.77 19.15
N GLY A 310 0.66 3.71 19.95
CA GLY A 310 1.80 2.81 19.78
C GLY A 310 2.00 1.85 20.95
N MET A 311 3.26 1.57 21.28
CA MET A 311 3.63 0.60 22.31
C MET A 311 5.05 0.81 22.84
N GLU A 312 5.30 0.39 24.07
CA GLU A 312 6.63 0.32 24.68
C GLU A 312 7.01 -1.14 24.92
N ILE A 313 8.17 -1.55 24.41
CA ILE A 313 8.64 -2.94 24.45
C ILE A 313 9.95 -2.97 25.24
N PHE A 314 10.03 -3.83 26.24
CA PHE A 314 11.20 -4.00 27.09
C PHE A 314 11.87 -5.33 26.73
N GLY A 315 12.88 -5.27 25.88
CA GLY A 315 13.54 -6.47 25.38
C GLY A 315 14.58 -7.02 26.35
N ARG A 316 14.84 -8.32 26.22
CA ARG A 316 15.77 -9.10 27.03
C ARG A 316 16.62 -10.00 26.15
#